data_AF-C1B5C0-F1
#
_entry.id   AF-C1B5C0-F1
#
_cell.length_a   1.000
_cell.length_b   1.000
_cell.length_c   1.000
_cell.angle_alpha   90.00
_cell.angle_beta   90.00
_cell.angle_gamma   90.00
#
_symmetry.space_group_name_H-M   'P 1'
#
loop_
_entity.id
_entity.type
_entity.pdbx_description
1 polymer ?
#
loop_
_entity_poly.entity_id
_entity_poly.type
_entity_poly.pdbx_seq_one_letter_code
_entity_poly.pdbx_strand_id
1 'polypeptide(L)'
;MPEAIEVRKVPLHSVSDAGELAKLIDDGVLEADRVVAVIGKTEGNGGVNDYTRIIADRAFREVLSAKGSRSTDEVAQVPIVWSGGTDGVISPHATIFATVPAEKATKTEEPRLTVGVAMSEQLLPEDIGRTAMITKVAAAVKMAMDNAGITDPADVHYVQTKTPLLTIHTIRDAKSRGETVWTEHTHESMDLSNGVTALGIAVALGEIDMPDDADVMHRRDLYSSVASCSSGVELDRAQIVVVGNARGIGGRYRIGHSVMTDPLDQDGIWSAIRDAGLELPERPHTSDLDDRLVNVFLKCEASQDGTVRGRRNAMLDDSDVHWHRQIKSCVGGVASSVTGDPAVFVSVSAAHQGPEGGGPVAAIVDLGQ
;
A
#
# COMPACT_ATOMS: atom_id res chain seq x y z
N MET A 1 6.69 -19.08 11.12
CA MET A 1 7.27 -18.24 12.20
C MET A 1 7.82 -17.00 11.54
N PRO A 2 7.56 -15.80 12.07
CA PRO A 2 8.06 -14.57 11.48
C PRO A 2 9.60 -14.54 11.54
N GLU A 3 10.21 -14.01 10.48
CA GLU A 3 11.65 -13.73 10.39
C GLU A 3 11.87 -12.22 10.45
N ALA A 4 13.07 -11.80 10.88
CA ALA A 4 13.46 -10.40 10.78
C ALA A 4 13.43 -9.94 9.31
N ILE A 5 13.15 -8.65 9.07
CA ILE A 5 12.98 -8.10 7.73
C ILE A 5 14.11 -7.13 7.39
N GLU A 6 14.67 -7.28 6.20
CA GLU A 6 15.45 -6.25 5.51
C GLU A 6 14.51 -5.51 4.56
N VAL A 7 14.52 -4.18 4.64
CA VAL A 7 13.69 -3.33 3.77
C VAL A 7 14.56 -2.29 3.08
N ARG A 8 14.44 -2.19 1.76
CA ARG A 8 15.24 -1.27 0.93
C ARG A 8 14.36 -0.50 -0.02
N LYS A 9 14.52 0.83 -0.01
CA LYS A 9 13.96 1.71 -1.04
C LYS A 9 14.99 1.92 -2.14
N VAL A 10 14.61 1.68 -3.38
CA VAL A 10 15.46 1.87 -4.55
C VAL A 10 14.76 2.68 -5.63
N PRO A 11 15.45 3.59 -6.34
CA PRO A 11 14.88 4.30 -7.48
C PRO A 11 14.65 3.34 -8.65
N LEU A 12 13.72 3.71 -9.54
CA LEU A 12 13.62 3.15 -10.88
C LEU A 12 14.15 4.18 -11.87
N HIS A 13 15.24 3.85 -12.56
CA HIS A 13 15.87 4.74 -13.54
C HIS A 13 15.11 4.80 -14.88
N SER A 14 14.16 3.89 -15.11
CA SER A 14 13.23 3.88 -16.25
C SER A 14 12.04 2.93 -15.99
N VAL A 15 11.01 2.97 -16.84
CA VAL A 15 9.82 2.09 -16.77
C VAL A 15 10.09 0.60 -16.58
N SER A 16 11.22 0.08 -17.07
CA SER A 16 11.58 -1.35 -17.01
C SER A 16 12.84 -1.61 -16.19
N ASP A 17 13.23 -0.66 -15.35
CA ASP A 17 14.43 -0.79 -14.52
C ASP A 17 14.16 -1.67 -13.29
N ALA A 18 15.02 -2.65 -13.08
CA ALA A 18 15.15 -3.43 -11.85
C ALA A 18 16.64 -3.59 -11.45
N GLY A 19 17.50 -2.70 -11.96
CA GLY A 19 18.95 -2.77 -11.78
C GLY A 19 19.39 -2.60 -10.34
N GLU A 20 18.72 -1.74 -9.57
CA GLU A 20 19.04 -1.56 -8.14
C GLU A 20 18.63 -2.78 -7.29
N LEU A 21 17.53 -3.47 -7.64
CA LEU A 21 17.21 -4.78 -7.02
C LEU A 21 18.31 -5.79 -7.34
N ALA A 22 18.71 -5.87 -8.61
CA ALA A 22 19.78 -6.76 -9.05
C ALA A 22 21.09 -6.49 -8.28
N LYS A 23 21.44 -5.21 -8.12
CA LYS A 23 22.63 -4.78 -7.37
C LYS A 23 22.55 -5.13 -5.89
N LEU A 24 21.41 -4.91 -5.22
CA LEU A 24 21.24 -5.31 -3.82
C LEU A 24 21.47 -6.81 -3.60
N ILE A 25 21.06 -7.64 -4.57
CA ILE A 25 21.30 -9.09 -4.53
C ILE A 25 22.78 -9.40 -4.78
N ASP A 26 23.39 -8.77 -5.79
CA ASP A 26 24.81 -8.99 -6.14
C ASP A 26 25.77 -8.54 -5.02
N ASP A 27 25.45 -7.45 -4.32
CA ASP A 27 26.19 -6.93 -3.18
C ASP A 27 25.92 -7.73 -1.88
N GLY A 28 25.02 -8.73 -1.92
CA GLY A 28 24.70 -9.59 -0.79
C GLY A 28 23.91 -8.90 0.32
N VAL A 29 23.27 -7.75 0.03
CA VAL A 29 22.43 -7.01 0.98
C VAL A 29 21.16 -7.81 1.31
N LEU A 30 20.56 -8.45 0.30
CA LEU A 30 19.42 -9.34 0.45
C LEU A 30 19.49 -10.51 -0.56
N GLU A 31 18.77 -11.58 -0.27
CA GLU A 31 18.72 -12.78 -1.13
C GLU A 31 17.45 -12.75 -1.99
N ALA A 32 17.57 -13.05 -3.29
CA ALA A 32 16.43 -13.04 -4.22
C ALA A 32 15.29 -13.95 -3.74
N ASP A 33 15.60 -15.13 -3.21
CA ASP A 33 14.61 -16.10 -2.72
C ASP A 33 13.93 -15.68 -1.42
N ARG A 34 14.49 -14.70 -0.70
CA ARG A 34 13.95 -14.17 0.55
C ARG A 34 13.07 -12.95 0.35
N VAL A 35 12.98 -12.40 -0.87
CA VAL A 35 12.04 -11.32 -1.17
C VAL A 35 10.61 -11.84 -1.01
N VAL A 36 9.90 -11.25 -0.05
CA VAL A 36 8.52 -11.61 0.33
C VAL A 36 7.49 -10.60 -0.17
N ALA A 37 7.89 -9.35 -0.45
CA ALA A 37 7.00 -8.36 -1.05
C ALA A 37 7.79 -7.24 -1.73
N VAL A 38 7.19 -6.61 -2.74
CA VAL A 38 7.65 -5.37 -3.36
C VAL A 38 6.46 -4.41 -3.47
N ILE A 39 6.66 -3.15 -3.05
CA ILE A 39 5.65 -2.10 -3.12
C ILE A 39 6.28 -0.89 -3.79
N GLY A 40 5.74 -0.43 -4.91
CA GLY A 40 6.40 0.60 -5.71
C GLY A 40 5.50 1.56 -6.45
N LYS A 41 6.12 2.64 -6.91
CA LYS A 41 5.56 3.74 -7.70
C LYS A 41 6.08 3.66 -9.13
N THR A 42 5.16 3.63 -10.11
CA THR A 42 5.51 3.63 -11.54
C THR A 42 5.01 4.89 -12.23
N GLU A 43 5.73 5.31 -13.27
CA GLU A 43 5.59 6.63 -13.92
C GLU A 43 4.43 6.77 -14.93
N GLY A 44 3.53 5.80 -15.01
CA GLY A 44 2.36 5.90 -15.86
C GLY A 44 1.32 6.89 -15.31
N ASN A 45 0.11 6.87 -15.87
CA ASN A 45 -0.94 7.84 -15.50
C ASN A 45 -1.68 7.48 -14.19
N GLY A 46 -1.45 6.30 -13.62
CA GLY A 46 -2.12 5.80 -12.41
C GLY A 46 -3.60 5.47 -12.59
N GLY A 47 -4.12 5.42 -13.82
CA GLY A 47 -5.49 5.07 -14.16
C GLY A 47 -5.66 3.63 -14.62
N VAL A 48 -6.76 3.36 -15.33
CA VAL A 48 -7.10 2.03 -15.86
C VAL A 48 -6.05 1.53 -16.84
N ASN A 49 -5.68 2.35 -17.83
CA ASN A 49 -4.78 1.99 -18.93
C ASN A 49 -3.29 2.27 -18.64
N ASP A 50 -2.89 2.20 -17.37
CA ASP A 50 -1.48 2.33 -16.99
C ASP A 50 -0.74 1.00 -17.15
N TYR A 51 0.03 0.88 -18.24
CA TYR A 51 0.85 -0.29 -18.55
C TYR A 51 2.25 -0.25 -17.93
N THR A 52 2.66 0.84 -17.27
CA THR A 52 3.96 0.88 -16.59
C THR A 52 4.02 -0.12 -15.43
N ARG A 53 2.87 -0.40 -14.81
CA ARG A 53 2.71 -1.42 -13.76
C ARG A 53 3.15 -2.81 -14.22
N ILE A 54 2.70 -3.25 -15.40
CA ILE A 54 3.06 -4.58 -15.94
C ILE A 54 4.50 -4.64 -16.45
N ILE A 55 5.05 -3.51 -16.91
CA ILE A 55 6.46 -3.41 -17.35
C ILE A 55 7.38 -3.56 -16.14
N ALA A 56 7.11 -2.83 -15.05
CA ALA A 56 7.86 -2.92 -13.81
C ALA A 56 7.72 -4.31 -13.15
N ASP A 57 6.51 -4.87 -13.12
CA ASP A 57 6.26 -6.22 -12.58
C ASP A 57 7.11 -7.27 -13.30
N ARG A 58 7.08 -7.26 -14.63
CA ARG A 58 7.89 -8.15 -15.44
C ARG A 58 9.38 -7.98 -15.15
N ALA A 59 9.89 -6.75 -15.14
CA ALA A 59 11.31 -6.47 -14.90
C ALA A 59 11.78 -7.00 -13.53
N PHE A 60 11.00 -6.76 -12.48
CA PHE A 60 11.33 -7.24 -11.14
C PHE A 60 11.26 -8.77 -11.03
N ARG A 61 10.24 -9.41 -11.59
CA ARG A 61 10.13 -10.87 -11.59
C ARG A 61 11.25 -11.54 -12.38
N GLU A 62 11.66 -10.97 -13.51
CA GLU A 62 12.80 -11.47 -14.29
C GLU A 62 14.09 -11.47 -13.45
N VAL A 63 14.35 -10.42 -12.64
CA VAL A 63 15.50 -10.39 -11.72
C VAL A 63 15.37 -11.44 -10.61
N LEU A 64 14.20 -11.56 -9.97
CA LEU A 64 13.98 -12.56 -8.92
C LEU A 64 14.19 -13.99 -9.42
N SER A 65 13.66 -14.32 -10.61
CA SER A 65 13.86 -15.63 -11.24
C SER A 65 15.30 -15.86 -11.67
N ALA A 66 16.00 -14.84 -12.20
CA ALA A 66 17.36 -14.99 -12.70
C ALA A 66 18.42 -15.10 -11.58
N LYS A 67 18.17 -14.49 -10.42
CA LYS A 67 19.12 -14.44 -9.30
C LYS A 67 18.74 -15.33 -8.11
N GLY A 68 17.58 -15.97 -8.16
CA GLY A 68 17.09 -16.90 -7.15
C GLY A 68 17.08 -18.34 -7.62
N SER A 69 16.59 -19.23 -6.77
CA SER A 69 16.30 -20.63 -7.05
C SER A 69 14.81 -20.94 -7.15
N ARG A 70 13.94 -19.99 -6.77
CA ARG A 70 12.48 -20.10 -6.95
C ARG A 70 12.12 -20.31 -8.42
N SER A 71 11.20 -21.24 -8.66
CA SER A 71 10.57 -21.43 -9.97
C SER A 71 9.78 -20.19 -10.41
N THR A 72 9.47 -20.10 -11.70
CA THR A 72 8.62 -19.02 -12.24
C THR A 72 7.27 -18.93 -11.51
N ASP A 73 6.67 -20.06 -11.16
CA ASP A 73 5.39 -20.11 -10.48
C ASP A 73 5.51 -19.60 -9.03
N GLU A 74 6.59 -19.95 -8.32
CA GLU A 74 6.85 -19.43 -6.97
C GLU A 74 7.16 -17.93 -6.98
N VAL A 75 7.93 -17.44 -7.96
CA VAL A 75 8.17 -16.00 -8.14
C VAL A 75 6.86 -15.27 -8.48
N ALA A 76 5.96 -15.87 -9.27
CA ALA A 76 4.66 -15.31 -9.59
C ALA A 76 3.77 -15.13 -8.34
N GLN A 77 3.95 -15.95 -7.29
CA GLN A 77 3.24 -15.80 -6.02
C GLN A 77 3.78 -14.68 -5.12
N VAL A 78 4.94 -14.08 -5.42
CA VAL A 78 5.44 -12.95 -4.64
C VAL A 78 4.55 -11.73 -4.85
N PRO A 79 4.03 -11.13 -3.77
CA PRO A 79 3.33 -9.86 -3.86
C PRO A 79 4.19 -8.74 -4.41
N ILE A 80 3.86 -8.27 -5.61
CA ILE A 80 4.43 -7.07 -6.18
C ILE A 80 3.29 -6.09 -6.47
N VAL A 81 3.30 -4.94 -5.80
CA VAL A 81 2.23 -3.96 -5.85
C VAL A 81 2.75 -2.67 -6.46
N TRP A 82 2.31 -2.40 -7.69
CA TRP A 82 2.62 -1.15 -8.38
C TRP A 82 1.44 -0.17 -8.33
N SER A 83 1.65 0.97 -7.68
CA SER A 83 0.76 2.13 -7.71
C SER A 83 1.28 3.13 -8.74
N GLY A 84 0.63 3.17 -9.91
CA GLY A 84 0.99 4.08 -10.99
C GLY A 84 0.70 5.56 -10.67
N GLY A 85 1.17 6.46 -11.52
CA GLY A 85 1.05 7.90 -11.34
C GLY A 85 2.10 8.43 -10.38
N THR A 86 3.07 9.17 -10.91
CA THR A 86 4.09 9.91 -10.16
C THR A 86 4.00 11.40 -10.49
N ASP A 87 2.79 11.93 -10.38
CA ASP A 87 2.49 13.34 -10.65
C ASP A 87 3.30 14.29 -9.73
N GLY A 88 3.65 15.46 -10.28
CA GLY A 88 4.43 16.45 -9.55
C GLY A 88 5.89 16.02 -9.40
N VAL A 89 6.37 15.96 -8.15
CA VAL A 89 7.76 15.66 -7.82
C VAL A 89 8.01 14.20 -7.42
N ILE A 90 6.98 13.36 -7.34
CA ILE A 90 7.13 11.97 -6.88
C ILE A 90 8.12 11.23 -7.78
N SER A 91 9.10 10.56 -7.18
CA SER A 91 10.08 9.76 -7.91
C SER A 91 9.62 8.30 -8.04
N PRO A 92 9.69 7.69 -9.25
CA PRO A 92 9.49 6.26 -9.43
C PRO A 92 10.49 5.46 -8.59
N HIS A 93 9.99 4.52 -7.78
CA HIS A 93 10.81 3.75 -6.85
C HIS A 93 10.11 2.46 -6.44
N ALA A 94 10.86 1.54 -5.83
CA ALA A 94 10.34 0.32 -5.21
C ALA A 94 10.86 0.18 -3.79
N THR A 95 9.99 -0.22 -2.87
CA THR A 95 10.36 -0.70 -1.54
C THR A 95 10.31 -2.22 -1.56
N ILE A 96 11.45 -2.85 -1.30
CA ILE A 96 11.64 -4.31 -1.33
C ILE A 96 11.69 -4.79 0.11
N PHE A 97 10.93 -5.84 0.42
CA PHE A 97 10.91 -6.51 1.72
C PHE A 97 11.46 -7.92 1.56
N ALA A 98 12.50 -8.26 2.33
CA ALA A 98 13.09 -9.59 2.32
C ALA A 98 13.26 -10.13 3.75
N THR A 99 13.07 -11.44 3.94
CA THR A 99 13.44 -12.06 5.23
C THR A 99 14.95 -12.06 5.40
N VAL A 100 15.40 -11.99 6.65
CA VAL A 100 16.80 -12.08 7.04
C VAL A 100 17.03 -13.47 7.64
N PRO A 101 18.06 -14.21 7.21
CA PRO A 101 18.43 -15.47 7.84
C PRO A 101 18.56 -15.32 9.36
N ALA A 102 18.00 -16.26 10.13
CA ALA A 102 17.91 -16.16 11.58
C ALA A 102 19.28 -15.96 12.26
N GLU A 103 20.35 -16.51 11.69
CA GLU A 103 21.73 -16.36 12.16
C GLU A 103 22.34 -14.96 11.93
N LYS A 104 21.76 -14.16 11.03
CA LYS A 104 22.16 -12.77 10.76
C LYS A 104 21.37 -11.75 11.58
N ALA A 105 20.31 -12.17 12.28
CA ALA A 105 19.44 -11.30 13.07
C ALA A 105 19.65 -11.52 14.58
N THR A 106 20.05 -10.46 15.30
CA THR A 106 20.03 -10.48 16.77
C THR A 106 18.61 -10.30 17.26
N LYS A 107 18.06 -11.32 17.91
CA LYS A 107 16.73 -11.27 18.52
C LYS A 107 16.66 -10.18 19.60
N THR A 108 15.51 -9.52 19.69
CA THR A 108 15.21 -8.49 20.68
C THR A 108 13.74 -8.57 21.07
N GLU A 109 13.43 -8.19 22.31
CA GLU A 109 12.04 -8.04 22.78
C GLU A 109 11.42 -6.69 22.36
N GLU A 110 12.23 -5.79 21.78
CA GLU A 110 11.69 -4.58 21.17
C GLU A 110 10.84 -4.92 19.92
N PRO A 111 9.76 -4.18 19.66
CA PRO A 111 9.01 -4.32 18.42
C PRO A 111 9.90 -4.05 17.20
N ARG A 112 9.87 -4.96 16.23
CA ARG A 112 10.59 -4.85 14.95
C ARG A 112 9.71 -5.24 13.79
N LEU A 113 10.03 -4.68 12.63
CA LEU A 113 9.29 -4.85 11.38
C LEU A 113 9.09 -6.33 11.06
N THR A 114 7.84 -6.72 10.85
CA THR A 114 7.44 -8.02 10.34
C THR A 114 6.49 -7.83 9.15
N VAL A 115 6.48 -8.81 8.24
CA VAL A 115 5.62 -8.81 7.06
C VAL A 115 4.94 -10.16 6.95
N GLY A 116 3.63 -10.14 6.76
CA GLY A 116 2.84 -11.31 6.45
C GLY A 116 2.05 -11.12 5.17
N VAL A 117 1.94 -12.19 4.40
CA VAL A 117 1.32 -12.18 3.08
C VAL A 117 0.20 -13.20 3.04
N ALA A 118 -0.89 -12.87 2.35
CA ALA A 118 -1.94 -13.82 2.03
C ALA A 118 -2.62 -13.47 0.70
N MET A 119 -3.24 -14.49 0.10
CA MET A 119 -4.19 -14.33 -1.00
C MET A 119 -5.59 -14.64 -0.47
N SER A 120 -6.60 -13.89 -0.91
CA SER A 120 -7.99 -14.23 -0.63
C SER A 120 -8.47 -15.43 -1.44
N GLU A 121 -9.67 -15.91 -1.09
CA GLU A 121 -10.51 -16.61 -2.06
C GLU A 121 -10.72 -15.77 -3.33
N GLN A 122 -11.15 -16.41 -4.42
CA GLN A 122 -11.44 -15.72 -5.66
C GLN A 122 -12.51 -14.65 -5.45
N LEU A 123 -12.27 -13.45 -5.99
CA LEU A 123 -13.21 -12.35 -6.00
C LEU A 123 -13.92 -12.35 -7.35
N LEU A 124 -15.18 -12.77 -7.35
CA LEU A 124 -16.00 -12.74 -8.54
C LEU A 124 -16.40 -11.30 -8.87
N PRO A 125 -16.75 -10.99 -10.13
CA PRO A 125 -17.10 -9.62 -10.51
C PRO A 125 -18.30 -9.07 -9.72
N GLU A 126 -19.29 -9.92 -9.39
CA GLU A 126 -20.44 -9.59 -8.56
C GLU A 126 -20.13 -9.45 -7.07
N ASP A 127 -18.94 -9.85 -6.60
CA ASP A 127 -18.47 -9.59 -5.24
C ASP A 127 -17.94 -8.16 -5.10
N ILE A 128 -17.38 -7.59 -6.18
CA ILE A 128 -16.74 -6.27 -6.17
C ILE A 128 -17.80 -5.20 -5.87
N GLY A 129 -17.60 -4.48 -4.76
CA GLY A 129 -18.59 -3.50 -4.29
C GLY A 129 -19.50 -3.98 -3.17
N ARG A 130 -19.34 -5.22 -2.70
CA ARG A 130 -20.30 -5.85 -1.78
C ARG A 130 -19.64 -6.54 -0.60
N THR A 131 -20.44 -6.84 0.41
CA THR A 131 -20.10 -7.58 1.64
C THR A 131 -19.39 -8.91 1.39
N ALA A 132 -19.68 -9.59 0.27
CA ALA A 132 -18.95 -10.79 -0.14
C ALA A 132 -17.44 -10.53 -0.30
N MET A 133 -17.05 -9.41 -0.91
CA MET A 133 -15.65 -9.01 -1.00
C MET A 133 -15.08 -8.60 0.36
N ILE A 134 -15.86 -7.89 1.19
CA ILE A 134 -15.45 -7.49 2.55
C ILE A 134 -15.05 -8.73 3.38
N THR A 135 -15.90 -9.75 3.40
CA THR A 135 -15.66 -10.98 4.19
C THR A 135 -14.43 -11.76 3.69
N LYS A 136 -14.27 -11.92 2.37
CA LYS A 136 -13.11 -12.59 1.77
C LYS A 136 -11.81 -11.85 2.03
N VAL A 137 -11.81 -10.52 1.95
CA VAL A 137 -10.66 -9.69 2.30
C VAL A 137 -10.36 -9.79 3.79
N ALA A 138 -11.38 -9.71 4.65
CA ALA A 138 -11.18 -9.77 6.09
C ALA A 138 -10.53 -11.10 6.53
N ALA A 139 -10.95 -12.22 5.94
CA ALA A 139 -10.32 -13.52 6.16
C ALA A 139 -8.85 -13.54 5.71
N ALA A 140 -8.54 -12.98 4.54
CA ALA A 140 -7.18 -12.90 4.02
C ALA A 140 -6.27 -12.01 4.88
N VAL A 141 -6.78 -10.90 5.41
CA VAL A 141 -6.04 -10.03 6.33
C VAL A 141 -5.68 -10.77 7.62
N LYS A 142 -6.62 -11.53 8.21
CA LYS A 142 -6.32 -12.35 9.41
C LYS A 142 -5.26 -13.41 9.12
N MET A 143 -5.33 -14.09 7.98
CA MET A 143 -4.26 -15.02 7.55
C MET A 143 -2.91 -14.33 7.39
N ALA A 144 -2.88 -13.12 6.80
CA ALA A 144 -1.66 -12.36 6.66
C ALA A 144 -1.10 -11.89 8.02
N MET A 145 -1.95 -11.50 8.97
CA MET A 145 -1.53 -11.20 10.35
C MET A 145 -0.89 -12.42 11.04
N ASP A 146 -1.53 -13.58 10.93
CA ASP A 146 -1.00 -14.84 11.48
C ASP A 146 0.36 -15.19 10.85
N ASN A 147 0.49 -15.01 9.52
CA ASN A 147 1.75 -15.21 8.80
C ASN A 147 2.84 -14.20 9.23
N ALA A 148 2.45 -12.97 9.60
CA ALA A 148 3.33 -11.96 10.19
C ALA A 148 3.70 -12.24 11.65
N GLY A 149 3.03 -13.20 12.30
CA GLY A 149 3.17 -13.45 13.74
C GLY A 149 2.59 -12.34 14.62
N ILE A 150 1.63 -11.57 14.10
CA ILE A 150 0.94 -10.49 14.82
C ILE A 150 -0.38 -11.03 15.39
N THR A 151 -0.60 -10.84 16.68
CA THR A 151 -1.84 -11.28 17.37
C THR A 151 -2.70 -10.12 17.86
N ASP A 152 -2.10 -8.95 18.13
CA ASP A 152 -2.80 -7.73 18.48
C ASP A 152 -2.91 -6.84 17.23
N PRO A 153 -4.12 -6.46 16.79
CA PRO A 153 -4.31 -5.52 15.69
C PRO A 153 -3.58 -4.19 15.87
N ALA A 154 -3.32 -3.76 17.11
CA ALA A 154 -2.57 -2.53 17.39
C ALA A 154 -1.10 -2.58 16.91
N ASP A 155 -0.55 -3.77 16.71
CA ASP A 155 0.80 -3.96 16.16
C ASP A 155 0.80 -3.97 14.61
N VAL A 156 -0.36 -3.82 13.95
CA VAL A 156 -0.50 -3.61 12.50
C VAL A 156 -0.48 -2.12 12.18
N HIS A 157 0.42 -1.69 11.30
CA HIS A 157 0.57 -0.27 10.96
C HIS A 157 0.31 0.04 9.48
N TYR A 158 0.33 -0.97 8.62
CA TYR A 158 0.12 -0.78 7.19
C TYR A 158 -0.36 -2.07 6.53
N VAL A 159 -1.50 -2.00 5.84
CA VAL A 159 -2.02 -3.13 5.05
C VAL A 159 -2.12 -2.71 3.59
N GLN A 160 -1.09 -3.05 2.82
CA GLN A 160 -1.10 -2.83 1.37
C GLN A 160 -1.88 -3.97 0.71
N THR A 161 -2.76 -3.61 -0.22
CA THR A 161 -3.46 -4.61 -1.02
C THR A 161 -3.39 -4.34 -2.52
N LYS A 162 -3.58 -5.40 -3.30
CA LYS A 162 -3.87 -5.33 -4.72
C LYS A 162 -5.12 -6.15 -5.01
N THR A 163 -6.16 -5.55 -5.57
CA THR A 163 -7.43 -6.22 -5.87
C THR A 163 -7.86 -6.08 -7.34
N PRO A 164 -8.77 -6.96 -7.82
CA PRO A 164 -9.32 -6.85 -9.16
C PRO A 164 -10.18 -5.59 -9.33
N LEU A 165 -10.32 -5.11 -10.57
CA LEU A 165 -11.32 -4.13 -10.97
C LEU A 165 -12.33 -4.75 -11.96
N LEU A 166 -13.42 -4.05 -12.26
CA LEU A 166 -14.40 -4.50 -13.25
C LEU A 166 -14.00 -4.07 -14.66
N THR A 167 -13.81 -5.05 -15.54
CA THR A 167 -13.55 -4.84 -16.97
C THR A 167 -14.80 -5.18 -17.79
N ILE A 168 -14.83 -4.79 -19.07
CA ILE A 168 -15.86 -5.23 -20.02
C ILE A 168 -16.02 -6.77 -20.01
N HIS A 169 -14.90 -7.51 -19.87
CA HIS A 169 -14.93 -8.97 -19.86
C HIS A 169 -15.61 -9.50 -18.60
N THR A 170 -15.21 -9.02 -17.42
CA THR A 170 -15.73 -9.51 -16.13
C THR A 170 -17.17 -9.08 -15.89
N ILE A 171 -17.57 -7.89 -16.35
CA ILE A 171 -18.98 -7.44 -16.32
C ILE A 171 -19.85 -8.37 -17.17
N ARG A 172 -19.39 -8.73 -18.38
CA ARG A 172 -20.12 -9.66 -19.25
C ARG A 172 -20.17 -11.07 -18.66
N ASP A 173 -19.10 -11.54 -18.04
CA ASP A 173 -19.06 -12.83 -17.35
C ASP A 173 -20.16 -12.92 -16.28
N ALA A 174 -20.24 -11.95 -15.37
CA ALA A 174 -21.29 -11.89 -14.36
C ALA A 174 -22.69 -11.91 -14.99
N LYS A 175 -22.94 -11.07 -15.99
CA LYS A 175 -24.23 -11.04 -16.71
C LYS A 175 -24.57 -12.38 -17.37
N SER A 176 -23.57 -13.12 -17.87
CA SER A 176 -23.77 -14.44 -18.49
C SER A 176 -24.22 -15.51 -17.49
N ARG A 177 -23.89 -15.33 -16.20
CA ARG A 177 -24.31 -16.19 -15.10
C ARG A 177 -25.60 -15.72 -14.42
N GLY A 178 -26.22 -14.63 -14.91
CA GLY A 178 -27.42 -14.03 -14.33
C GLY A 178 -27.14 -13.09 -13.15
N GLU A 179 -25.87 -12.74 -12.92
CA GLU A 179 -25.44 -11.88 -11.82
C GLU A 179 -25.42 -10.40 -12.20
N THR A 180 -25.42 -9.54 -11.18
CA THR A 180 -25.31 -8.09 -11.33
C THR A 180 -23.97 -7.59 -10.79
N VAL A 181 -23.47 -6.49 -11.35
CA VAL A 181 -22.29 -5.77 -10.85
C VAL A 181 -22.72 -4.43 -10.25
N TRP A 182 -21.92 -3.89 -9.32
CA TRP A 182 -22.23 -2.62 -8.66
C TRP A 182 -22.16 -1.42 -9.62
N THR A 183 -21.18 -1.42 -10.54
CA THR A 183 -21.03 -0.43 -11.62
C THR A 183 -20.63 -1.10 -12.92
N GLU A 184 -21.01 -0.50 -14.05
CA GLU A 184 -20.55 -0.89 -15.38
C GLU A 184 -19.38 -0.02 -15.90
N HIS A 185 -18.88 0.90 -15.08
CA HIS A 185 -17.79 1.81 -15.42
C HIS A 185 -16.46 1.35 -14.81
N THR A 186 -15.51 0.95 -15.68
CA THR A 186 -14.18 0.45 -15.27
C THR A 186 -13.44 1.38 -14.32
N HIS A 187 -13.47 2.70 -14.58
CA HIS A 187 -12.76 3.68 -13.76
C HIS A 187 -13.35 3.80 -12.36
N GLU A 188 -14.69 3.89 -12.24
CA GLU A 188 -15.40 3.90 -10.95
C GLU A 188 -15.16 2.60 -10.16
N SER A 189 -15.07 1.46 -10.86
CA SER A 189 -14.81 0.17 -10.20
C SER A 189 -13.45 0.09 -9.51
N MET A 190 -12.47 0.91 -9.90
CA MET A 190 -11.19 1.00 -9.20
C MET A 190 -11.37 1.55 -7.80
N ASP A 191 -12.16 2.63 -7.69
CA ASP A 191 -12.44 3.30 -6.42
C ASP A 191 -13.29 2.44 -5.50
N LEU A 192 -14.31 1.82 -6.10
CA LEU A 192 -15.15 0.83 -5.43
C LEU A 192 -14.34 -0.34 -4.86
N SER A 193 -13.50 -0.97 -5.69
CA SER A 193 -12.70 -2.11 -5.28
C SER A 193 -11.75 -1.74 -4.12
N ASN A 194 -11.11 -0.58 -4.20
CA ASN A 194 -10.24 -0.09 -3.14
C ASN A 194 -11.02 0.14 -1.82
N GLY A 195 -12.17 0.82 -1.91
CA GLY A 195 -13.01 1.14 -0.75
C GLY A 195 -13.55 -0.09 -0.05
N VAL A 196 -14.06 -1.07 -0.79
CA VAL A 196 -14.59 -2.32 -0.23
C VAL A 196 -13.48 -3.15 0.41
N THR A 197 -12.30 -3.17 -0.20
CA THR A 197 -11.12 -3.82 0.38
C THR A 197 -10.74 -3.19 1.72
N ALA A 198 -10.80 -1.86 1.81
CA ALA A 198 -10.48 -1.13 3.03
C ALA A 198 -11.48 -1.42 4.16
N LEU A 199 -12.77 -1.57 3.85
CA LEU A 199 -13.77 -2.05 4.81
C LEU A 199 -13.45 -3.47 5.29
N GLY A 200 -13.00 -4.36 4.39
CA GLY A 200 -12.56 -5.71 4.77
C GLY A 200 -11.37 -5.69 5.74
N ILE A 201 -10.42 -4.77 5.55
CA ILE A 201 -9.30 -4.55 6.46
C ILE A 201 -9.80 -4.04 7.82
N ALA A 202 -10.66 -3.01 7.81
CA ALA A 202 -11.22 -2.43 9.03
C ALA A 202 -11.97 -3.48 9.87
N VAL A 203 -12.77 -4.34 9.23
CA VAL A 203 -13.47 -5.46 9.89
C VAL A 203 -12.48 -6.50 10.44
N ALA A 204 -11.41 -6.82 9.71
CA ALA A 204 -10.42 -7.79 10.16
C ALA A 204 -9.69 -7.34 11.43
N LEU A 205 -9.39 -6.04 11.51
CA LEU A 205 -8.65 -5.42 12.60
C LEU A 205 -9.55 -4.95 13.76
N GLY A 206 -10.87 -5.09 13.62
CA GLY A 206 -11.83 -4.69 14.64
C GLY A 206 -12.00 -3.17 14.77
N GLU A 207 -11.64 -2.41 13.74
CA GLU A 207 -11.83 -0.95 13.69
C GLU A 207 -13.31 -0.58 13.48
N ILE A 208 -14.06 -1.44 12.78
CA ILE A 208 -15.50 -1.31 12.56
C ILE A 208 -16.20 -2.66 12.69
N ASP A 209 -17.50 -2.62 13.00
CA ASP A 209 -18.39 -3.78 12.81
C ASP A 209 -18.63 -4.07 11.32
N MET A 210 -19.12 -5.26 10.99
CA MET A 210 -19.44 -5.64 9.61
C MET A 210 -20.49 -4.66 9.03
N PRO A 211 -20.18 -3.92 7.96
CA PRO A 211 -21.12 -2.99 7.33
C PRO A 211 -22.08 -3.72 6.39
N ASP A 212 -23.14 -3.03 5.98
CA ASP A 212 -24.08 -3.49 4.95
C ASP A 212 -23.63 -3.04 3.55
N ASP A 213 -24.14 -3.69 2.48
CA ASP A 213 -23.86 -3.30 1.09
C ASP A 213 -24.19 -1.82 0.80
N ALA A 214 -25.18 -1.25 1.50
CA ALA A 214 -25.61 0.14 1.33
C ALA A 214 -24.64 1.17 1.93
N ASP A 215 -23.72 0.74 2.80
CA ASP A 215 -22.73 1.62 3.43
C ASP A 215 -21.52 1.87 2.52
N VAL A 216 -21.25 0.93 1.60
CA VAL A 216 -20.11 0.93 0.68
C VAL A 216 -20.12 2.19 -0.19
N MET A 217 -19.00 2.92 -0.17
CA MET A 217 -18.79 4.23 -0.82
C MET A 217 -19.62 5.39 -0.27
N HIS A 218 -20.49 5.17 0.73
CA HIS A 218 -21.46 6.16 1.21
C HIS A 218 -21.19 6.61 2.65
N ARG A 219 -20.98 5.67 3.57
CA ARG A 219 -20.65 5.97 4.97
C ARG A 219 -19.16 6.18 5.16
N ARG A 220 -18.69 7.39 4.84
CA ARG A 220 -17.27 7.76 4.93
C ARG A 220 -16.75 7.86 6.37
N ASP A 221 -17.63 7.81 7.37
CA ASP A 221 -17.29 7.65 8.78
C ASP A 221 -16.76 6.24 9.12
N LEU A 222 -17.02 5.25 8.26
CA LEU A 222 -16.45 3.90 8.38
C LEU A 222 -15.16 3.83 7.58
N TYR A 223 -14.03 3.61 8.26
CA TYR A 223 -12.74 3.50 7.59
C TYR A 223 -11.74 2.67 8.41
N SER A 224 -10.69 2.22 7.73
CA SER A 224 -9.47 1.70 8.38
C SER A 224 -8.41 2.79 8.44
N SER A 225 -7.68 2.86 9.55
CA SER A 225 -6.58 3.80 9.78
C SER A 225 -5.23 3.30 9.23
N VAL A 226 -5.19 2.07 8.70
CA VAL A 226 -3.96 1.42 8.21
C VAL A 226 -4.09 0.84 6.79
N ALA A 227 -5.29 0.86 6.21
CA ALA A 227 -5.54 0.33 4.87
C ALA A 227 -4.92 1.21 3.76
N SER A 228 -4.21 0.57 2.84
CA SER A 228 -3.73 1.18 1.60
C SER A 228 -4.07 0.26 0.45
N CYS A 229 -5.20 0.52 -0.19
CA CYS A 229 -5.75 -0.32 -1.23
C CYS A 229 -5.40 0.22 -2.62
N SER A 230 -5.04 -0.69 -3.51
CA SER A 230 -4.86 -0.43 -4.94
C SER A 230 -5.56 -1.53 -5.73
N SER A 231 -6.03 -1.19 -6.92
CA SER A 231 -6.62 -2.15 -7.84
C SER A 231 -5.87 -2.24 -9.17
N GLY A 232 -6.13 -3.31 -9.92
CA GLY A 232 -5.51 -3.60 -11.20
C GLY A 232 -6.25 -4.70 -11.96
N VAL A 233 -5.89 -4.88 -13.23
CA VAL A 233 -6.52 -5.87 -14.13
C VAL A 233 -5.85 -7.25 -14.05
N GLU A 234 -4.70 -7.34 -13.38
CA GLU A 234 -3.80 -8.49 -13.39
C GLU A 234 -4.20 -9.65 -12.47
N LEU A 235 -5.21 -9.50 -11.60
CA LEU A 235 -5.57 -10.47 -10.56
C LEU A 235 -7.08 -10.76 -10.53
N ASP A 236 -7.45 -11.93 -10.00
CA ASP A 236 -8.83 -12.35 -9.67
C ASP A 236 -9.03 -12.61 -8.16
N ARG A 237 -8.05 -12.20 -7.35
CA ARG A 237 -7.99 -12.35 -5.88
C ARG A 237 -7.41 -11.09 -5.26
N ALA A 238 -7.68 -10.88 -3.98
CA ALA A 238 -6.97 -9.87 -3.20
C ALA A 238 -5.62 -10.41 -2.75
N GLN A 239 -4.56 -9.69 -3.11
CA GLN A 239 -3.22 -9.90 -2.59
C GLN A 239 -3.01 -8.96 -1.40
N ILE A 240 -2.70 -9.51 -0.24
CA ILE A 240 -2.60 -8.78 1.02
C ILE A 240 -1.16 -8.81 1.51
N VAL A 241 -0.63 -7.65 1.88
CA VAL A 241 0.66 -7.49 2.57
C VAL A 241 0.38 -6.73 3.87
N VAL A 242 0.35 -7.46 4.98
CA VAL A 242 0.28 -6.89 6.33
C VAL A 242 1.69 -6.56 6.77
N VAL A 243 1.91 -5.31 7.18
CA VAL A 243 3.17 -4.81 7.71
C VAL A 243 2.91 -4.23 9.10
N GLY A 244 3.68 -4.71 10.06
CA GLY A 244 3.52 -4.34 11.46
C GLY A 244 4.78 -4.62 12.24
N ASN A 245 4.66 -4.74 13.55
CA ASN A 245 5.77 -5.05 14.42
C ASN A 245 5.54 -6.36 15.19
N ALA A 246 6.59 -7.16 15.36
CA ALA A 246 6.59 -8.31 16.25
C ALA A 246 7.80 -8.24 17.21
N ARG A 247 7.63 -8.80 18.40
CA ARG A 247 8.70 -8.96 19.40
C ARG A 247 9.38 -10.32 19.22
N GLY A 248 10.66 -10.42 19.57
CA GLY A 248 11.43 -11.67 19.57
C GLY A 248 12.05 -12.09 18.22
N ILE A 249 11.85 -11.32 17.14
CA ILE A 249 12.37 -11.65 15.80
C ILE A 249 13.74 -11.03 15.48
N GLY A 250 14.03 -9.83 15.99
CA GLY A 250 15.24 -9.08 15.63
C GLY A 250 15.06 -8.15 14.44
N GLY A 251 16.16 -7.67 13.87
CA GLY A 251 16.17 -6.72 12.75
C GLY A 251 16.35 -5.27 13.20
N ARG A 252 16.60 -4.39 12.21
CA ARG A 252 16.93 -2.98 12.45
C ARG A 252 15.78 -2.02 12.18
N TYR A 253 14.74 -2.45 11.47
CA TYR A 253 13.65 -1.58 11.06
C TYR A 253 12.44 -1.68 11.99
N ARG A 254 11.65 -0.61 12.06
CA ARG A 254 10.36 -0.54 12.74
C ARG A 254 9.39 0.28 11.90
N ILE A 255 8.11 -0.08 11.94
CA ILE A 255 7.03 0.68 11.31
C ILE A 255 6.19 1.38 12.37
N GLY A 256 5.66 2.55 12.03
CA GLY A 256 4.63 3.26 12.76
C GLY A 256 3.60 3.85 11.81
N HIS A 257 2.47 4.32 12.33
CA HIS A 257 1.46 4.97 11.51
C HIS A 257 0.72 6.10 12.22
N SER A 258 0.04 6.90 11.41
CA SER A 258 -0.97 7.86 11.82
C SER A 258 -1.97 8.02 10.67
N VAL A 259 -2.81 9.05 10.73
CA VAL A 259 -3.71 9.45 9.65
C VAL A 259 -3.45 10.91 9.30
N MET A 260 -3.41 11.22 8.01
CA MET A 260 -3.58 12.59 7.52
C MET A 260 -5.07 12.91 7.54
N THR A 261 -5.44 13.99 8.21
CA THR A 261 -6.83 14.45 8.31
C THR A 261 -7.28 15.26 7.09
N ASP A 262 -6.33 15.87 6.38
CA ASP A 262 -6.55 16.58 5.12
C ASP A 262 -5.28 16.53 4.25
N PRO A 263 -5.32 17.01 3.00
CA PRO A 263 -4.17 16.93 2.08
C PRO A 263 -2.93 17.74 2.50
N LEU A 264 -3.05 18.59 3.51
CA LEU A 264 -2.01 19.50 3.99
C LEU A 264 -1.49 19.12 5.39
N ASP A 265 -1.91 17.98 5.92
CA ASP A 265 -1.61 17.52 7.27
C ASP A 265 -0.21 16.89 7.36
N GLN A 266 0.82 17.75 7.36
CA GLN A 266 2.21 17.34 7.59
C GLN A 266 2.43 16.74 8.98
N ASP A 267 1.64 17.17 9.97
CA ASP A 267 1.75 16.70 11.34
C ASP A 267 1.33 15.23 11.48
N GLY A 268 0.35 14.77 10.68
CA GLY A 268 0.04 13.34 10.53
C GLY A 268 1.24 12.53 10.03
N ILE A 269 2.00 13.04 9.06
CA ILE A 269 3.20 12.36 8.54
C ILE A 269 4.30 12.30 9.62
N TRP A 270 4.55 13.40 10.32
CA TRP A 270 5.51 13.42 11.43
C TRP A 270 5.09 12.50 12.58
N SER A 271 3.79 12.42 12.86
CA SER A 271 3.25 11.52 13.89
C SER A 271 3.52 10.05 13.56
N ALA A 272 3.38 9.65 12.30
CA ALA A 272 3.73 8.30 11.86
C ALA A 272 5.23 8.00 12.03
N ILE A 273 6.10 8.96 11.72
CA ILE A 273 7.56 8.81 11.87
C ILE A 273 7.95 8.67 13.35
N ARG A 274 7.30 9.42 14.25
CA ARG A 274 7.50 9.27 15.70
C ARG A 274 7.00 7.93 16.21
N ASP A 275 5.82 7.50 15.79
CA ASP A 275 5.25 6.20 16.15
C ASP A 275 6.17 5.04 15.74
N ALA A 276 6.86 5.20 14.60
CA ALA A 276 7.86 4.26 14.11
C ALA A 276 9.13 4.21 14.98
N GLY A 277 9.31 5.16 15.90
CA GLY A 277 10.34 5.14 16.94
C GLY A 277 11.49 6.15 16.75
N LEU A 278 11.38 7.11 15.83
CA LEU A 278 12.34 8.21 15.78
C LEU A 278 12.01 9.28 16.83
N GLU A 279 12.99 9.57 17.68
CA GLU A 279 12.94 10.71 18.59
C GLU A 279 13.20 11.99 17.79
N LEU A 280 12.18 12.85 17.70
CA LEU A 280 12.24 14.09 16.93
C LEU A 280 11.96 15.32 17.83
N PRO A 281 12.50 16.52 17.51
CA PRO A 281 12.15 17.77 18.22
C PRO A 281 10.66 18.07 18.14
N GLU A 282 10.09 18.90 19.03
CA GLU A 282 8.65 19.25 19.02
C GLU A 282 8.14 19.68 17.63
N ARG A 283 8.96 20.43 16.88
CA ARG A 283 8.71 20.82 15.50
C ARG A 283 9.81 20.25 14.61
N PRO A 284 9.65 19.03 14.08
CA PRO A 284 10.66 18.41 13.26
C PRO A 284 10.85 19.15 11.93
N HIS A 285 12.04 19.05 11.40
CA HIS A 285 12.38 19.42 10.04
C HIS A 285 12.98 18.19 9.33
N THR A 286 12.91 18.14 8.00
CA THR A 286 13.45 17.00 7.23
C THR A 286 14.91 16.67 7.56
N SER A 287 15.71 17.67 7.92
CA SER A 287 17.10 17.49 8.35
C SER A 287 17.27 16.68 9.63
N ASP A 288 16.22 16.52 10.43
CA ASP A 288 16.25 15.76 11.68
C ASP A 288 16.11 14.24 11.46
N LEU A 289 15.87 13.81 10.21
CA LEU A 289 15.71 12.40 9.88
C LEU A 289 17.04 11.63 9.83
N ASP A 290 18.16 12.31 9.57
CA ASP A 290 19.52 11.75 9.55
C ASP A 290 19.66 10.42 8.75
N ASP A 291 19.04 10.35 7.56
CA ASP A 291 18.96 9.17 6.69
C ASP A 291 18.29 7.93 7.31
N ARG A 292 17.59 8.08 8.44
CA ARG A 292 16.92 6.96 9.15
C ARG A 292 15.51 6.68 8.66
N LEU A 293 14.92 7.53 7.82
CA LEU A 293 13.61 7.28 7.22
C LEU A 293 13.77 6.46 5.94
N VAL A 294 13.31 5.21 5.95
CA VAL A 294 13.35 4.36 4.74
C VAL A 294 12.33 4.85 3.72
N ASN A 295 11.06 4.92 4.12
CA ASN A 295 9.98 5.41 3.26
C ASN A 295 8.74 5.79 4.09
N VAL A 296 7.84 6.54 3.45
CA VAL A 296 6.46 6.74 3.90
C VAL A 296 5.49 6.18 2.87
N PHE A 297 4.39 5.62 3.35
CA PHE A 297 3.33 5.02 2.55
C PHE A 297 2.00 5.63 2.96
N LEU A 298 1.34 6.32 2.04
CA LEU A 298 0.14 7.05 2.39
C LEU A 298 -0.91 7.11 1.29
N LYS A 299 -2.14 7.37 1.75
CA LYS A 299 -3.31 7.58 0.90
C LYS A 299 -3.70 9.06 0.86
N CYS A 300 -4.34 9.45 -0.23
CA CYS A 300 -5.02 10.74 -0.31
C CYS A 300 -6.24 10.69 -1.22
N GLU A 301 -7.19 11.60 -0.98
CA GLU A 301 -8.32 11.85 -1.87
C GLU A 301 -8.78 13.30 -1.85
N ALA A 302 -9.61 13.69 -2.82
CA ALA A 302 -10.38 14.91 -2.73
C ALA A 302 -11.67 14.63 -1.93
N SER A 303 -11.95 15.45 -0.92
CA SER A 303 -13.20 15.37 -0.14
C SER A 303 -14.42 15.72 -1.00
N GLN A 304 -15.56 15.08 -0.71
CA GLN A 304 -16.81 15.29 -1.48
C GLN A 304 -17.43 16.67 -1.23
N ASP A 305 -17.08 17.32 -0.13
CA ASP A 305 -17.49 18.70 0.17
C ASP A 305 -16.80 19.74 -0.73
N GLY A 306 -15.77 19.35 -1.48
CA GLY A 306 -15.01 20.23 -2.39
C GLY A 306 -14.17 21.29 -1.68
N THR A 307 -13.85 21.10 -0.40
CA THR A 307 -13.07 22.07 0.40
C THR A 307 -11.87 21.47 1.11
N VAL A 308 -10.85 22.30 1.34
CA VAL A 308 -9.74 21.99 2.26
C VAL A 308 -9.57 23.19 3.18
N ARG A 309 -9.66 22.97 4.51
CA ARG A 309 -9.57 24.03 5.53
C ARG A 309 -10.49 25.22 5.26
N GLY A 310 -11.73 24.94 4.85
CA GLY A 310 -12.76 25.94 4.56
C GLY A 310 -12.55 26.71 3.23
N ARG A 311 -11.62 26.27 2.38
CA ARG A 311 -11.38 26.85 1.06
C ARG A 311 -11.88 25.91 -0.03
N ARG A 312 -12.81 26.40 -0.85
CA ARG A 312 -13.28 25.71 -2.05
C ARG A 312 -12.12 25.47 -3.02
N ASN A 313 -12.02 24.26 -3.57
CA ASN A 313 -11.19 23.93 -4.73
C ASN A 313 -12.09 23.45 -5.90
N ALA A 314 -11.49 23.07 -7.03
CA ALA A 314 -12.24 22.65 -8.22
C ALA A 314 -11.87 21.23 -8.68
N MET A 315 -11.20 20.43 -7.84
CA MET A 315 -10.67 19.13 -8.25
C MET A 315 -11.78 18.19 -8.76
N LEU A 316 -12.94 18.16 -8.10
CA LEU A 316 -14.05 17.28 -8.48
C LEU A 316 -14.82 17.74 -9.73
N ASP A 317 -14.75 19.02 -10.08
CA ASP A 317 -15.39 19.59 -11.28
C ASP A 317 -14.45 19.60 -12.50
N ASP A 318 -13.19 19.24 -12.32
CA ASP A 318 -12.17 19.29 -13.37
C ASP A 318 -12.31 18.10 -14.32
N SER A 319 -12.78 18.40 -15.53
CA SER A 319 -12.97 17.41 -16.60
C SER A 319 -11.70 17.15 -17.43
N ASP A 320 -10.66 17.97 -17.25
CA ASP A 320 -9.42 17.89 -18.04
C ASP A 320 -8.40 16.98 -17.34
N VAL A 321 -8.19 17.22 -16.04
CA VAL A 321 -7.27 16.45 -15.21
C VAL A 321 -8.02 15.88 -14.01
N HIS A 322 -8.29 14.59 -14.05
CA HIS A 322 -8.98 13.88 -12.97
C HIS A 322 -8.36 14.19 -11.60
N TRP A 323 -9.20 14.44 -10.58
CA TRP A 323 -8.77 14.79 -9.22
C TRP A 323 -7.72 13.85 -8.63
N HIS A 324 -7.76 12.55 -9.00
CA HIS A 324 -6.68 11.58 -8.71
C HIS A 324 -5.28 12.13 -8.97
N ARG A 325 -5.05 12.72 -10.14
CA ARG A 325 -3.71 13.20 -10.51
C ARG A 325 -3.37 14.50 -9.76
N GLN A 326 -4.35 15.38 -9.60
CA GLN A 326 -4.18 16.64 -8.88
C GLN A 326 -3.81 16.40 -7.41
N ILE A 327 -4.61 15.60 -6.69
CA ILE A 327 -4.39 15.35 -5.27
C ILE A 327 -3.12 14.55 -5.02
N LYS A 328 -2.77 13.62 -5.91
CA LYS A 328 -1.50 12.88 -5.84
C LYS A 328 -0.30 13.81 -5.95
N SER A 329 -0.33 14.75 -6.89
CA SER A 329 0.72 15.77 -7.04
C SER A 329 0.83 16.64 -5.79
N CYS A 330 -0.30 17.14 -5.29
CA CYS A 330 -0.37 17.99 -4.10
C CYS A 330 0.24 17.30 -2.88
N VAL A 331 -0.28 16.11 -2.54
CA VAL A 331 0.17 15.35 -1.37
C VAL A 331 1.57 14.78 -1.56
N GLY A 332 1.97 14.47 -2.81
CA GLY A 332 3.35 14.15 -3.16
C GLY A 332 4.32 15.26 -2.76
N GLY A 333 3.99 16.52 -3.04
CA GLY A 333 4.77 17.68 -2.61
C GLY A 333 4.79 17.84 -1.08
N VAL A 334 3.64 17.71 -0.42
CA VAL A 334 3.52 17.79 1.05
C VAL A 334 4.38 16.72 1.73
N ALA A 335 4.27 15.47 1.31
CA ALA A 335 5.07 14.36 1.83
C ALA A 335 6.56 14.54 1.56
N SER A 336 6.94 14.88 0.32
CA SER A 336 8.34 15.09 -0.05
C SER A 336 8.99 16.25 0.73
N SER A 337 8.21 17.26 1.12
CA SER A 337 8.71 18.37 1.95
C SER A 337 8.97 17.97 3.40
N VAL A 338 8.31 16.92 3.89
CA VAL A 338 8.53 16.32 5.22
C VAL A 338 9.71 15.35 5.18
N THR A 339 9.74 14.46 4.18
CA THR A 339 10.79 13.44 4.06
C THR A 339 12.12 13.99 3.55
N GLY A 340 12.10 15.10 2.80
CA GLY A 340 13.27 15.63 2.09
C GLY A 340 13.68 14.81 0.87
N ASP A 341 12.90 13.79 0.54
CA ASP A 341 13.16 12.83 -0.52
C ASP A 341 11.87 12.64 -1.35
N PRO A 342 11.88 12.92 -2.67
CA PRO A 342 10.72 12.72 -3.53
C PRO A 342 10.31 11.26 -3.76
N ALA A 343 11.14 10.28 -3.41
CA ALA A 343 10.78 8.86 -3.45
C ALA A 343 9.89 8.50 -2.25
N VAL A 344 8.63 8.92 -2.33
CA VAL A 344 7.55 8.66 -1.35
C VAL A 344 6.40 7.89 -1.99
N PHE A 345 5.84 6.92 -1.26
CA PHE A 345 4.71 6.15 -1.77
C PHE A 345 3.40 6.89 -1.48
N VAL A 346 2.91 7.64 -2.47
CA VAL A 346 1.60 8.30 -2.43
C VAL A 346 0.64 7.61 -3.38
N SER A 347 -0.47 7.10 -2.84
CA SER A 347 -1.52 6.43 -3.58
C SER A 347 -2.86 7.14 -3.39
N VAL A 348 -3.68 7.17 -4.43
CA VAL A 348 -5.00 7.85 -4.42
C VAL A 348 -6.13 6.86 -4.31
N SER A 349 -7.39 7.33 -4.32
CA SER A 349 -8.59 6.50 -4.22
C SER A 349 -8.77 5.95 -2.80
N ALA A 350 -9.06 6.85 -1.87
CA ALA A 350 -8.96 6.64 -0.42
C ALA A 350 -10.30 6.45 0.29
N ALA A 351 -11.37 6.09 -0.43
CA ALA A 351 -12.64 5.73 0.21
C ALA A 351 -12.40 4.66 1.29
N HIS A 352 -12.94 4.89 2.49
CA HIS A 352 -12.79 4.03 3.67
C HIS A 352 -11.34 3.77 4.12
N GLN A 353 -10.38 4.57 3.66
CA GLN A 353 -8.98 4.51 4.04
C GLN A 353 -8.66 5.85 4.70
N GLY A 354 -8.80 5.92 6.03
CA GLY A 354 -8.71 7.16 6.79
C GLY A 354 -9.98 8.02 6.69
N PRO A 355 -9.97 9.20 7.34
CA PRO A 355 -11.10 10.13 7.26
C PRO A 355 -11.26 10.67 5.84
N GLU A 356 -12.49 11.09 5.49
CA GLU A 356 -12.79 11.69 4.20
C GLU A 356 -11.90 12.90 3.89
N GLY A 357 -11.30 12.92 2.69
CA GLY A 357 -10.33 13.95 2.28
C GLY A 357 -8.92 13.75 2.81
N GLY A 358 -8.71 12.75 3.66
CA GLY A 358 -7.44 12.38 4.26
C GLY A 358 -6.91 11.02 3.76
N GLY A 359 -6.21 10.33 4.65
CA GLY A 359 -5.74 8.96 4.43
C GLY A 359 -4.73 8.47 5.46
N PRO A 360 -4.54 7.14 5.62
CA PRO A 360 -3.47 6.58 6.43
C PRO A 360 -2.11 7.06 5.95
N VAL A 361 -1.18 7.19 6.88
CA VAL A 361 0.24 7.37 6.61
C VAL A 361 1.05 6.47 7.52
N ALA A 362 1.83 5.59 6.94
CA ALA A 362 2.78 4.73 7.64
C ALA A 362 4.21 5.15 7.32
N ALA A 363 5.10 5.01 8.28
CA ALA A 363 6.53 5.31 8.14
C ALA A 363 7.35 4.11 8.58
N ILE A 364 8.34 3.73 7.76
CA ILE A 364 9.34 2.72 8.13
C ILE A 364 10.65 3.43 8.40
N VAL A 365 11.25 3.16 9.56
CA VAL A 365 12.49 3.80 10.00
C VAL A 365 13.55 2.76 10.34
N ASP A 366 14.81 3.15 10.18
CA ASP A 366 15.98 2.40 10.60
C ASP A 366 16.39 2.79 12.03
N LEU A 367 16.34 1.80 12.93
CA LEU A 367 16.76 1.87 14.32
C LEU A 367 18.10 1.16 14.57
N GLY A 368 18.73 0.65 13.52
CA GLY A 368 20.06 0.06 13.59
C GLY A 368 21.16 1.10 13.79
N GLN A 369 22.34 0.59 14.16
CA GLN A 369 23.58 1.36 14.19
C GLN A 369 24.22 1.45 12.80
#